data_AF-A0A3D0CY26-F1
#
_entry.id   AF-A0A3D0CY26-F1
#
_cell.length_a   1.000
_cell.length_b   1.000
_cell.length_c   1.000
_cell.angle_alpha   90.00
_cell.angle_beta   90.00
_cell.angle_gamma   90.00
#
_symmetry.space_group_name_H-M   'P 1'
#
loop_
_entity.id
_entity.type
_entity.pdbx_description
1 polymer ?
#
loop_
_entity_poly.entity_id
_entity_poly.type
_entity_poly.pdbx_seq_one_letter_code
_entity_poly.pdbx_strand_id
1 'polypeptide(L)'
;LNQVGRSYEEAHRAAVAFAQAQHAFYLEAYNDPDVVAGQGTAALEILTELPTVQTLLVPVGGGGLVAGTTIATAVLAPEARVVGVQPAA
;
A
#
# COMPACT_ATOMS: atom_id res chain seq x y z
N LEU A 1 -3.79 19.12 -15.78
CA LEU A 1 -3.73 17.70 -15.36
C LEU A 1 -4.59 16.90 -16.34
N ASN A 2 -4.06 15.84 -16.94
CA ASN A 2 -4.84 14.96 -17.81
C ASN A 2 -5.57 13.93 -16.94
N GLN A 3 -6.87 14.15 -16.67
CA GLN A 3 -7.70 13.26 -15.86
C GLN A 3 -8.53 12.35 -16.77
N VAL A 4 -8.42 11.04 -16.59
CA VAL A 4 -9.13 10.04 -17.39
C VAL A 4 -9.69 8.95 -16.47
N GLY A 5 -10.91 8.51 -16.75
CA GLY A 5 -11.62 7.47 -15.98
C GLY A 5 -12.55 8.01 -14.90
N ARG A 6 -13.57 7.22 -14.55
CA ARG A 6 -14.51 7.46 -13.44
C ARG A 6 -14.28 6.52 -12.27
N SER A 7 -13.39 5.54 -12.43
CA SER A 7 -12.98 4.57 -11.42
C SER A 7 -11.46 4.44 -11.40
N TYR A 8 -10.92 3.89 -10.31
CA TYR A 8 -9.49 3.57 -10.23
C TYR A 8 -9.05 2.66 -11.37
N GLU A 9 -9.84 1.64 -11.70
CA GLU A 9 -9.52 0.68 -12.77
C GLU A 9 -9.43 1.36 -14.14
N GLU A 10 -10.36 2.27 -14.46
CA GLU A 10 -10.33 3.04 -15.69
C GLU A 10 -9.11 3.96 -15.76
N ALA A 11 -8.80 4.65 -14.66
CA ALA A 11 -7.63 5.52 -14.57
C ALA A 11 -6.32 4.73 -14.69
N HIS A 12 -6.22 3.57 -14.04
CA HIS A 12 -5.06 2.68 -14.12
C HIS A 12 -4.83 2.19 -15.55
N ARG A 13 -5.86 1.67 -16.23
CA ARG A 13 -5.75 1.26 -17.65
C ARG A 13 -5.28 2.40 -18.54
N ALA A 14 -5.85 3.59 -18.38
CA ALA A 14 -5.48 4.76 -19.18
C ALA A 14 -4.02 5.16 -18.94
N ALA A 15 -3.57 5.13 -17.68
CA ALA A 15 -2.20 5.47 -17.31
C ALA A 15 -1.18 4.44 -17.83
N VAL A 16 -1.49 3.15 -17.77
CA VAL A 16 -0.65 2.08 -18.34
C VAL A 16 -0.52 2.22 -19.86
N ALA A 17 -1.65 2.42 -20.56
CA ALA A 17 -1.64 2.61 -22.01
C ALA A 17 -0.85 3.86 -22.43
N PHE A 18 -0.97 4.96 -21.66
CA PHE A 18 -0.19 6.17 -21.89
C PHE A 18 1.31 5.91 -21.68
N ALA A 19 1.70 5.26 -20.58
CA ALA A 19 3.11 4.95 -20.31
C ALA A 19 3.72 4.09 -21.44
N GLN A 20 2.99 3.09 -21.93
CA GLN A 20 3.40 2.27 -23.08
C GLN A 20 3.60 3.10 -24.34
N ALA A 21 2.64 3.97 -24.67
CA ALA A 21 2.72 4.83 -25.86
C ALA A 21 3.86 5.85 -25.80
N GLN A 22 4.24 6.29 -24.61
CA GLN A 22 5.34 7.25 -24.39
C GLN A 22 6.69 6.57 -24.11
N HIS A 23 6.75 5.23 -24.10
CA HIS A 23 7.93 4.47 -23.66
C HIS A 23 8.44 4.89 -22.27
N ALA A 24 7.52 5.24 -21.38
CA ALA A 24 7.82 5.64 -20.01
C ALA A 24 7.75 4.46 -19.05
N PHE A 25 8.49 4.53 -17.95
CA PHE A 25 8.32 3.61 -16.84
C PHE A 25 6.99 3.89 -16.14
N TYR A 26 6.17 2.85 -15.97
CA TYR A 26 4.94 2.93 -15.20
C TYR A 26 5.24 2.62 -13.73
N LEU A 27 5.08 3.60 -12.86
CA LEU A 27 5.22 3.41 -11.42
C LEU A 27 3.91 2.87 -10.85
N GLU A 28 3.95 1.64 -10.33
CA GLU A 28 2.80 0.99 -9.70
C GLU A 28 2.32 1.76 -8.46
N ALA A 29 1.01 1.77 -8.24
CA ALA A 29 0.43 2.43 -7.08
C ALA A 29 0.55 1.59 -5.78
N TYR A 30 0.72 0.27 -5.91
CA TYR A 30 0.78 -0.64 -4.76
C TYR A 30 1.44 -2.01 -5.05
N ASN A 31 1.37 -2.53 -6.28
CA ASN A 31 1.81 -3.90 -6.59
C ASN A 31 3.27 -3.94 -7.07
N ASP A 32 4.15 -3.35 -6.28
CA ASP A 32 5.59 -3.30 -6.54
C ASP A 32 6.36 -3.48 -5.22
N PRO A 33 7.44 -4.29 -5.18
CA PRO A 33 8.19 -4.55 -3.96
C PRO A 33 8.74 -3.30 -3.28
N ASP A 34 9.24 -2.33 -4.04
CA ASP A 34 9.82 -1.09 -3.49
C ASP A 34 8.71 -0.19 -2.94
N VAL A 35 7.56 -0.13 -3.63
CA VAL A 35 6.37 0.56 -3.12
C VAL A 35 5.92 -0.06 -1.80
N VAL A 36 5.78 -1.39 -1.72
CA VAL A 36 5.38 -2.11 -0.50
C VAL A 36 6.35 -1.87 0.65
N ALA A 37 7.66 -1.97 0.38
CA ALA A 37 8.69 -1.71 1.38
C ALA A 37 8.61 -0.27 1.90
N GLY A 38 8.42 0.69 1.00
CA GLY A 38 8.21 2.10 1.33
C GLY A 38 6.98 2.32 2.21
N GLN A 39 5.84 1.67 1.92
CA GLN A 39 4.66 1.79 2.78
C GLN A 39 4.88 1.22 4.19
N GLY A 40 5.74 0.21 4.32
CA GLY A 40 6.06 -0.43 5.60
C GLY A 40 6.76 0.50 6.60
N THR A 41 7.35 1.61 6.16
CA THR A 41 8.04 2.55 7.07
C THR A 41 7.10 3.20 8.06
N ALA A 42 5.84 3.43 7.70
CA ALA A 42 4.83 3.94 8.64
C ALA A 42 4.62 2.98 9.83
N ALA A 43 4.66 1.67 9.59
CA ALA A 43 4.58 0.68 10.66
C ALA A 43 5.87 0.63 11.49
N LEU A 44 7.03 0.79 10.85
CA LEU A 44 8.32 0.89 11.55
C LEU A 44 8.31 2.06 12.55
N GLU A 45 7.81 3.23 12.14
CA GLU A 45 7.67 4.41 13.01
C GLU A 45 6.75 4.11 14.20
N ILE A 46 5.55 3.58 13.95
CA ILE A 46 4.58 3.23 15.00
C ILE A 46 5.18 2.23 16.00
N LEU A 47 5.82 1.18 15.52
CA LEU A 47 6.37 0.11 16.36
C LEU A 47 7.59 0.57 17.16
N THR A 48 8.33 1.54 16.64
CA THR A 48 9.46 2.16 17.35
C THR A 48 8.97 3.07 18.48
N GLU A 49 7.94 3.89 18.21
CA GLU A 49 7.42 4.86 19.19
C GLU A 49 6.45 4.23 20.20
N LEU A 50 5.71 3.18 19.80
CA LEU A 50 4.76 2.44 20.64
C LEU A 50 5.03 0.93 20.57
N PRO A 51 6.09 0.43 21.23
CA PRO A 51 6.48 -0.99 21.18
C PRO A 51 5.48 -1.93 21.86
N THR A 52 4.51 -1.41 22.59
CA THR A 52 3.46 -2.17 23.28
C THR A 52 2.18 -2.31 22.46
N VAL A 53 2.16 -1.87 21.20
CA VAL A 53 0.99 -2.00 20.34
C VAL A 53 0.59 -3.47 20.18
N GLN A 54 -0.69 -3.76 20.35
CA GLN A 54 -1.22 -5.12 20.25
C GLN A 54 -1.99 -5.34 18.95
N THR A 55 -2.49 -4.27 18.32
CA THR A 55 -3.27 -4.37 17.09
C THR A 55 -3.07 -3.12 16.23
N LEU A 56 -2.80 -3.33 14.94
CA LEU A 56 -2.71 -2.32 13.90
C LEU A 56 -3.91 -2.50 12.96
N LEU A 57 -4.77 -1.48 12.88
CA LEU A 57 -5.86 -1.42 11.91
C LEU A 57 -5.36 -0.67 10.68
N VAL A 58 -5.38 -1.31 9.52
CA VAL A 58 -4.77 -0.77 8.30
C VAL A 58 -5.80 -0.65 7.19
N PRO A 59 -5.99 0.53 6.57
CA PRO A 59 -6.90 0.66 5.45
C PRO A 59 -6.39 -0.14 4.24
N VAL A 60 -7.31 -0.82 3.55
CA VAL A 60 -7.02 -1.70 2.42
C VAL A 60 -7.72 -1.18 1.16
N GLY A 61 -6.92 -0.67 0.23
CA GLY A 61 -7.27 -0.49 -1.18
C GLY A 61 -6.63 -1.60 -2.02
N GLY A 62 -5.60 -1.25 -2.80
CA GLY A 62 -4.82 -2.23 -3.58
C GLY A 62 -3.87 -3.12 -2.75
N GLY A 63 -3.72 -2.85 -1.45
CA GLY A 63 -3.04 -3.74 -0.52
C GLY A 63 -1.57 -3.40 -0.18
N GLY A 64 -0.95 -2.43 -0.86
CA GLY A 64 0.47 -2.10 -0.63
C GLY A 64 0.79 -1.70 0.82
N LEU A 65 -0.08 -0.87 1.42
CA LEU A 65 0.09 -0.45 2.82
C LEU A 65 -0.01 -1.61 3.80
N VAL A 66 -1.09 -2.41 3.73
CA VAL A 66 -1.27 -3.54 4.65
C VAL A 66 -0.19 -4.61 4.46
N ALA A 67 0.31 -4.82 3.23
CA ALA A 67 1.44 -5.72 2.99
C ALA A 67 2.71 -5.21 3.68
N GLY A 68 3.08 -3.94 3.49
CA GLY A 68 4.25 -3.34 4.12
C GLY A 68 4.15 -3.33 5.65
N THR A 69 2.98 -2.97 6.19
CA THR A 69 2.73 -3.02 7.65
C THR A 69 2.89 -4.45 8.17
N THR A 70 2.33 -5.45 7.48
CA THR A 70 2.41 -6.86 7.91
C THR A 70 3.85 -7.34 7.96
N ILE A 71 4.67 -7.01 6.95
CA ILE A 71 6.08 -7.38 6.90
C ILE A 71 6.85 -6.76 8.07
N ALA A 72 6.71 -5.45 8.30
CA ALA A 72 7.39 -4.76 9.40
C ALA A 72 6.96 -5.32 10.78
N THR A 73 5.65 -5.55 10.96
CA THR A 73 5.10 -6.06 12.21
C THR A 73 5.57 -7.47 12.51
N ALA A 74 5.63 -8.35 11.51
CA ALA A 74 6.10 -9.73 11.68
C ALA A 74 7.53 -9.82 12.21
N VAL A 75 8.38 -8.83 11.91
CA VAL A 75 9.77 -8.77 12.37
C VAL A 75 9.91 -8.08 13.73
N LEU A 76 9.20 -6.97 13.94
CA LEU A 76 9.42 -6.08 15.09
C LEU A 76 8.47 -6.34 16.26
N ALA A 77 7.27 -6.85 16.00
CA ALA A 77 6.25 -7.13 17.01
C ALA A 77 5.40 -8.35 16.60
N PRO A 78 5.97 -9.56 16.57
CA PRO A 78 5.30 -10.76 16.06
C PRO A 78 4.01 -11.15 16.82
N GLU A 79 3.85 -10.67 18.05
CA GLU A 79 2.64 -10.88 18.86
C GLU A 79 1.51 -9.88 18.54
N ALA A 80 1.83 -8.77 17.83
CA ALA A 80 0.85 -7.78 17.43
C ALA A 80 0.03 -8.26 16.23
N ARG A 81 -1.26 -7.93 16.21
CA ARG A 81 -2.18 -8.31 15.14
C ARG A 81 -2.25 -7.21 14.08
N VAL A 82 -2.17 -7.58 12.81
CA VAL A 82 -2.51 -6.66 11.70
C VAL A 82 -3.90 -7.01 11.17
N VAL A 83 -4.79 -6.03 11.13
CA VAL A 83 -6.18 -6.19 10.66
C VAL A 83 -6.41 -5.22 9.51
N GLY A 84 -6.59 -5.75 8.31
CA GLY A 84 -6.99 -4.99 7.14
C GLY A 84 -8.45 -4.54 7.24
N VAL A 85 -8.72 -3.28 6.92
CA VAL A 85 -10.06 -2.66 6.94
C VAL A 85 -10.38 -2.10 5.56
N GLN A 86 -11.53 -2.49 5.02
CA GLN A 86 -12.05 -2.00 3.74
C GLN A 86 -13.50 -1.52 3.91
N PRO A 87 -14.03 -0.68 2.99
CA PRO A 87 -15.44 -0.33 2.98
C PRO A 87 -16.35 -1.56 2.93
N ALA A 88 -17.52 -1.47 3.56
CA ALA A 88 -18.60 -2.42 3.32
C ALA A 88 -19.08 -2.32 1.87
N ALA A 89 -19.65 -3.41 1.34
CA ALA A 89 -20.19 -3.48 0.00
C ALA A 89 -21.31 -2.45 -0.26
#